data_AF-A0A929DJC9-F1
#
_entry.id   AF-A0A929DJC9-F1
#
_cell.length_a   1.000
_cell.length_b   1.000
_cell.length_c   1.000
_cell.angle_alpha   90.00
_cell.angle_beta   90.00
_cell.angle_gamma   90.00
#
_symmetry.space_group_name_H-M   'P 1'
#
loop_
_entity.id
_entity.type
_entity.pdbx_description
1 polymer ?
#
loop_
_entity_poly.entity_id
_entity_poly.type
_entity_poly.pdbx_seq_one_letter_code
_entity_poly.pdbx_strand_id
1 'polypeptide(L)'
;MRPNIFAEILFAVGILLFAFSFIVNGLIIKRLLKIIRKTGIWVFPFMGGIVLIIGTFLHFVKVGFFFPALRAADPGDLFILIVNSLKIGTYESISILVAGVLSLLGGIIYNVWTSH
;
A
#
# COMPACT_ATOMS: atom_id res chain seq x y z
N MET A 1 -21.61 -1.93 -11.88
CA MET A 1 -21.19 -3.12 -11.10
C MET A 1 -21.56 -2.93 -9.64
N ARG A 2 -22.10 -3.95 -8.96
CA ARG A 2 -22.34 -3.87 -7.50
C ARG A 2 -21.05 -4.29 -6.78
N PRO A 3 -20.30 -3.39 -6.12
CA PRO A 3 -19.12 -3.80 -5.35
C PRO A 3 -19.49 -4.81 -4.27
N ASN A 4 -18.69 -5.87 -4.16
CA ASN A 4 -18.83 -6.89 -3.14
C ASN A 4 -18.19 -6.37 -1.85
N ILE A 5 -19.00 -5.87 -0.93
CA ILE A 5 -18.55 -5.26 0.33
C ILE A 5 -17.63 -6.19 1.12
N PHE A 6 -17.89 -7.50 1.13
CA PHE A 6 -17.03 -8.45 1.82
C PHE A 6 -15.63 -8.51 1.20
N ALA A 7 -15.55 -8.49 -0.14
CA ALA A 7 -14.27 -8.46 -0.85
C ALA A 7 -13.51 -7.15 -0.58
N GLU A 8 -14.21 -6.01 -0.56
CA GLU A 8 -13.60 -4.69 -0.29
C GLU A 8 -13.03 -4.60 1.14
N ILE A 9 -13.75 -5.14 2.13
CA ILE A 9 -13.31 -5.21 3.52
C ILE A 9 -12.12 -6.17 3.64
N LEU A 10 -12.21 -7.35 3.05
CA LEU A 10 -11.13 -8.33 3.08
C LEU A 10 -9.85 -7.77 2.46
N PHE A 11 -9.98 -7.05 1.35
CA PHE A 11 -8.86 -6.39 0.69
C PHE A 11 -8.26 -5.27 1.56
N ALA A 12 -9.08 -4.42 2.17
CA ALA A 12 -8.61 -3.36 3.07
C ALA A 12 -7.86 -3.94 4.29
N VAL A 13 -8.42 -4.97 4.92
CA VAL A 13 -7.78 -5.69 6.03
C VAL A 13 -6.47 -6.33 5.57
N GLY A 14 -6.44 -6.93 4.37
CA GLY A 14 -5.23 -7.49 3.76
C GLY A 14 -4.12 -6.45 3.60
N ILE A 15 -4.43 -5.26 3.07
CA ILE A 15 -3.44 -4.18 2.92
C ILE A 15 -2.94 -3.73 4.30
N LEU A 16 -3.82 -3.57 5.29
CA LEU A 16 -3.42 -3.15 6.65
C LEU A 16 -2.51 -4.16 7.34
N LEU A 17 -2.82 -5.46 7.24
CA LEU A 17 -1.95 -6.52 7.75
C LEU A 17 -0.60 -6.53 7.03
N PHE A 18 -0.60 -6.29 5.72
CA PHE A 18 0.63 -6.21 4.93
C PHE A 18 1.47 -4.98 5.29
N ALA A 19 0.82 -3.82 5.51
CA ALA A 19 1.46 -2.61 6.01
C ALA A 19 2.10 -2.83 7.38
N PHE A 20 1.37 -3.47 8.30
CA PHE A 20 1.88 -3.83 9.61
C PHE A 20 3.09 -4.77 9.51
N SER A 21 3.02 -5.79 8.64
CA SER A 21 4.13 -6.71 8.38
C SER A 21 5.38 -5.96 7.91
N PHE A 22 5.25 -4.99 7.01
CA PHE A 22 6.37 -4.20 6.50
C PHE A 22 7.00 -3.30 7.57
N ILE A 23 6.18 -2.66 8.40
CA ILE A 23 6.66 -1.85 9.53
C ILE A 23 7.44 -2.73 10.50
N VAL A 24 6.88 -3.87 10.91
CA VAL A 24 7.54 -4.82 11.82
C VAL A 24 8.84 -5.33 11.20
N ASN A 25 8.85 -5.69 9.91
CA ASN A 25 10.04 -6.11 9.19
C ASN A 25 11.14 -5.03 9.24
N GLY A 26 10.80 -3.77 8.98
CA GLY A 26 11.74 -2.66 9.13
C GLY A 26 12.30 -2.54 10.53
N LEU A 27 11.47 -2.67 11.57
CA LEU A 27 11.94 -2.65 12.96
C LEU A 27 12.85 -3.84 13.31
N ILE A 28 12.59 -5.02 12.76
CA ILE A 28 13.45 -6.20 12.90
C ILE A 28 14.81 -5.92 12.25
N ILE A 29 14.83 -5.49 10.99
CA ILE A 29 16.06 -5.14 10.27
C ILE A 29 16.85 -4.08 11.04
N LYS A 30 16.19 -3.05 11.58
CA LYS A 30 16.83 -2.02 12.42
C LYS A 30 17.61 -2.62 13.59
N ARG A 31 17.11 -3.68 14.21
CA ARG A 31 17.80 -4.38 15.31
C ARG A 31 18.98 -5.20 14.78
N LEU A 32 18.78 -5.95 13.70
CA LEU A 32 19.83 -6.77 13.07
C LEU A 32 21.01 -5.93 12.56
N LEU A 33 20.72 -4.75 12.00
CA LEU A 33 21.73 -3.80 11.53
C LEU A 33 22.75 -3.38 12.61
N LYS A 34 22.32 -3.32 13.88
CA LYS A 34 23.23 -3.03 15.00
C LYS A 34 24.28 -4.13 15.17
N ILE A 35 23.94 -5.38 14.89
CA ILE A 35 24.83 -6.53 15.03
C ILE A 35 25.93 -6.46 13.96
N ILE A 36 25.56 -6.15 12.72
CA ILE A 36 26.50 -6.08 11.58
C ILE A 36 27.16 -4.70 11.40
N ARG A 37 26.96 -3.76 12.35
CA ARG A 37 27.50 -2.39 12.33
C ARG A 37 27.18 -1.61 11.04
N LYS A 38 26.01 -1.84 10.45
CA LYS A 38 25.47 -1.10 9.29
C LYS A 38 24.24 -0.30 9.73
N THR A 39 23.79 0.65 8.91
CA THR A 39 22.65 1.52 9.24
C THR A 39 21.76 1.81 8.02
N GLY A 40 20.60 2.40 8.25
CA GLY A 40 19.79 3.04 7.20
C GLY A 40 18.77 2.14 6.49
N ILE A 41 19.11 0.91 6.09
CA ILE A 41 18.24 0.16 5.17
C ILE A 41 16.90 -0.28 5.76
N TRP A 42 16.77 -0.26 7.09
CA TRP A 42 15.51 -0.51 7.78
C TRP A 42 14.40 0.49 7.40
N VAL A 43 14.78 1.67 6.92
CA VAL A 43 13.86 2.72 6.50
C VAL A 43 13.08 2.29 5.26
N PHE A 44 13.65 1.47 4.37
CA PHE A 44 12.97 1.04 3.14
C PHE A 44 11.66 0.28 3.40
N PRO A 45 11.66 -0.89 4.09
CA PRO A 45 10.42 -1.60 4.40
C PRO A 45 9.51 -0.79 5.32
N PHE A 46 10.06 0.01 6.25
CA PHE A 46 9.25 0.87 7.12
C PHE A 46 8.45 1.91 6.32
N MET A 47 9.11 2.61 5.39
CA MET A 47 8.46 3.55 4.47
C MET A 47 7.49 2.84 3.54
N GLY A 48 7.81 1.61 3.08
CA GLY A 48 6.87 0.79 2.33
C GLY A 48 5.57 0.53 3.10
N GLY A 49 5.66 0.24 4.40
CA GLY A 49 4.49 0.11 5.27
C GLY A 49 3.68 1.40 5.37
N ILE A 50 4.33 2.57 5.49
CA ILE A 50 3.65 3.87 5.48
C ILE A 50 2.93 4.11 4.16
N VAL A 51 3.57 3.80 3.03
CA VAL A 51 2.96 3.92 1.69
C VAL A 51 1.72 3.03 1.58
N LEU A 52 1.74 1.82 2.13
CA LEU A 52 0.54 0.95 2.17
C LEU A 52 -0.59 1.55 3.01
N ILE A 53 -0.30 2.22 4.12
CA ILE A 53 -1.34 2.92 4.92
C ILE A 53 -2.01 4.02 4.08
N ILE A 54 -1.22 4.78 3.30
CA ILE A 54 -1.75 5.77 2.36
C ILE A 54 -2.60 5.08 1.29
N GLY A 55 -2.13 3.95 0.75
CA GLY A 55 -2.88 3.12 -0.20
C GLY A 55 -4.24 2.66 0.35
N THR A 56 -4.29 2.20 1.61
CA THR A 56 -5.54 1.82 2.28
C THR A 56 -6.49 3.01 2.42
N PHE A 57 -5.97 4.19 2.73
CA PHE A 57 -6.80 5.39 2.78
C PHE A 57 -7.44 5.70 1.41
N LEU A 58 -6.65 5.62 0.33
CA LEU A 58 -7.17 5.78 -1.05
C LEU A 58 -8.24 4.74 -1.38
N HIS A 59 -8.06 3.49 -0.93
CA HIS A 59 -9.05 2.43 -1.06
C HIS A 59 -10.37 2.79 -0.37
N PHE A 60 -10.31 3.30 0.88
CA PHE A 60 -11.52 3.74 1.58
C PHE A 60 -12.20 4.93 0.90
N VAL A 61 -11.44 5.86 0.31
CA VAL A 61 -12.02 6.96 -0.50
C VAL A 61 -12.74 6.39 -1.72
N LYS A 62 -12.15 5.44 -2.44
CA LYS A 62 -12.76 4.79 -3.61
C LYS A 62 -14.06 4.07 -3.25
N VAL A 63 -14.04 3.26 -2.19
CA VAL A 63 -15.20 2.46 -1.76
C VAL A 63 -16.27 3.31 -1.08
N GLY A 64 -15.88 4.29 -0.26
CA GLY A 64 -16.79 5.12 0.54
C GLY A 64 -17.39 6.30 -0.22
N PHE A 65 -16.67 6.86 -1.20
CA PHE A 65 -17.13 8.03 -1.96
C PHE A 65 -17.48 7.69 -3.41
N PHE A 66 -16.52 7.17 -4.19
CA PHE A 66 -16.71 6.98 -5.63
C PHE A 66 -17.75 5.89 -5.95
N PHE A 67 -17.74 4.76 -5.25
CA PHE A 67 -18.69 3.68 -5.52
C PHE A 67 -20.15 4.06 -5.24
N PRO A 68 -20.50 4.72 -4.11
CA PRO A 68 -21.84 5.25 -3.90
C PRO A 68 -22.21 6.32 -4.93
N ALA A 69 -21.32 7.27 -5.21
CA ALA A 69 -21.58 8.33 -6.18
C ALA A 69 -21.85 7.75 -7.59
N LEU A 70 -21.11 6.73 -8.01
CA LEU A 70 -21.31 6.06 -9.32
C LEU A 70 -22.66 5.35 -9.44
N ARG A 71 -23.27 4.96 -8.32
CA ARG A 71 -24.61 4.36 -8.31
C ARG A 71 -25.71 5.41 -8.42
N ALA A 72 -25.44 6.65 -8.04
CA ALA A 72 -26.40 7.76 -8.00
C ALA A 72 -26.16 8.81 -9.10
N ALA A 73 -25.15 8.62 -9.96
CA ALA A 73 -24.75 9.61 -10.94
C ALA A 73 -25.70 9.69 -12.14
N ASP A 74 -26.05 10.92 -12.51
CA ASP A 74 -26.75 11.22 -13.76
C ASP A 74 -25.82 11.04 -14.98
N PRO A 75 -26.36 10.85 -16.19
CA PRO A 75 -25.56 10.62 -17.40
C PRO A 75 -24.51 11.70 -17.68
N GLY A 76 -24.77 12.96 -17.29
CA GLY A 76 -23.86 14.08 -17.47
C GLY A 76 -22.58 13.99 -16.62
N ASP A 77 -22.67 13.44 -15.42
CA ASP A 77 -21.56 13.37 -14.46
C ASP A 77 -20.86 12.01 -14.44
N LEU A 78 -21.53 10.99 -15.00
CA LEU A 78 -21.08 9.60 -14.97
C LEU A 78 -19.65 9.43 -15.52
N PHE A 79 -19.35 10.06 -16.65
CA PHE A 79 -18.04 9.94 -17.29
C PHE A 79 -16.92 10.52 -16.42
N ILE A 80 -17.11 11.73 -15.89
CA ILE A 80 -16.13 12.40 -15.02
C ILE A 80 -15.88 11.56 -13.78
N LEU A 81 -16.94 11.01 -13.20
CA LEU A 81 -16.86 10.21 -11.99
C LEU A 81 -16.14 8.87 -12.20
N ILE A 82 -16.34 8.22 -13.36
CA ILE A 82 -15.60 7.01 -13.75
C ILE A 82 -14.11 7.33 -13.87
N VAL A 83 -13.76 8.40 -14.61
CA VAL A 83 -12.35 8.78 -14.81
C VAL A 83 -11.65 9.04 -13.47
N ASN A 84 -12.31 9.75 -12.56
CA ASN A 84 -11.73 10.02 -11.24
C ASN A 84 -11.64 8.76 -10.37
N SER A 85 -12.64 7.87 -10.42
CA SER A 85 -12.59 6.58 -9.71
C SER A 85 -11.42 5.72 -10.19
N LEU A 86 -11.19 5.66 -11.51
CA LEU A 86 -10.07 4.92 -12.09
C LEU A 86 -8.72 5.52 -11.68
N LYS A 87 -8.58 6.85 -11.68
CA LYS A 87 -7.36 7.53 -11.21
C LYS A 87 -7.03 7.18 -9.76
N ILE A 88 -8.02 7.17 -8.87
CA ILE A 88 -7.83 6.76 -7.47
C ILE A 88 -7.39 5.29 -7.39
N GLY A 89 -8.01 4.41 -8.17
CA GLY A 89 -7.58 3.01 -8.27
C GLY A 89 -6.14 2.83 -8.80
N THR A 90 -5.70 3.72 -9.70
CA THR A 90 -4.31 3.75 -10.15
C THR A 90 -3.37 4.15 -9.00
N TYR A 91 -3.69 5.19 -8.23
CA TYR A 91 -2.85 5.61 -7.10
C TYR A 91 -2.77 4.57 -5.98
N GLU A 92 -3.89 3.88 -5.72
CA GLU A 92 -3.95 2.71 -4.83
C GLU A 92 -2.99 1.60 -5.30
N SER A 93 -3.05 1.23 -6.59
CA SER A 93 -2.18 0.21 -7.19
C SER A 93 -0.70 0.61 -7.16
N ILE A 94 -0.40 1.88 -7.46
CA ILE A 94 0.95 2.44 -7.40
C ILE A 94 1.48 2.38 -5.96
N SER A 95 0.64 2.67 -4.96
CA SER A 95 1.04 2.62 -3.55
C SER A 95 1.47 1.20 -3.16
N ILE A 96 0.71 0.18 -3.58
CA ILE A 96 1.06 -1.23 -3.34
C ILE A 96 2.38 -1.59 -4.03
N LEU A 97 2.55 -1.20 -5.30
CA LEU A 97 3.77 -1.46 -6.07
C LEU A 97 5.00 -0.80 -5.43
N VAL A 98 4.92 0.49 -5.12
CA VAL A 98 6.02 1.27 -4.52
C VAL A 98 6.40 0.68 -3.17
N ALA A 99 5.41 0.32 -2.34
CA ALA A 99 5.69 -0.34 -1.07
C ALA A 99 6.44 -1.65 -1.26
N GLY A 100 6.00 -2.49 -2.19
CA GLY A 100 6.65 -3.75 -2.53
C GLY A 100 8.10 -3.56 -2.99
N VAL A 101 8.33 -2.59 -3.89
CA VAL A 101 9.68 -2.24 -4.38
C VAL A 101 10.58 -1.77 -3.24
N LEU A 102 10.09 -0.87 -2.37
CA LEU A 102 10.87 -0.40 -1.22
C LEU A 102 11.27 -1.58 -0.32
N SER A 103 10.31 -2.43 0.05
CA SER A 103 10.58 -3.59 0.91
C SER A 103 11.58 -4.57 0.27
N LEU A 104 11.44 -4.83 -1.03
CA LEU A 104 12.34 -5.68 -1.79
C LEU A 104 13.77 -5.12 -1.82
N LEU A 105 13.93 -3.82 -2.09
CA LEU A 105 15.25 -3.17 -2.09
C LEU A 105 15.93 -3.28 -0.73
N GLY A 106 15.20 -3.05 0.37
CA GLY A 106 15.71 -3.24 1.72
C GLY A 106 16.20 -4.68 1.97
N GLY A 107 15.44 -5.68 1.49
CA GLY A 107 15.81 -7.09 1.58
C GLY A 107 17.04 -7.47 0.77
N ILE A 108 17.14 -7.00 -0.48
CA ILE A 108 18.30 -7.25 -1.36
C ILE A 108 19.57 -6.67 -0.74
N ILE A 109 19.53 -5.41 -0.28
CA ILE A 109 20.71 -4.77 0.31
C ILE A 109 21.14 -5.50 1.59
N TYR A 110 20.17 -5.87 2.45
CA TYR A 110 20.47 -6.65 3.65
C TYR A 110 21.16 -7.98 3.30
N ASN A 111 20.63 -8.71 2.31
CA ASN A 111 21.20 -9.98 1.88
C ASN A 111 22.65 -9.82 1.41
N VAL A 112 22.92 -8.84 0.53
CA VAL A 112 24.27 -8.53 0.04
C VAL A 112 25.25 -8.24 1.19
N TRP A 113 24.81 -7.53 2.24
CA TRP A 113 25.65 -7.22 3.40
C TRP A 113 25.93 -8.40 4.32
N THR A 114 25.12 -9.45 4.28
CA THR A 114 25.25 -10.62 5.16
C THR A 114 25.85 -11.84 4.49
N SER A 115 25.86 -11.88 3.15
CA SER A 115 26.36 -13.01 2.36
C SER A 115 27.80 -12.82 1.85
N HIS A 116 28.41 -11.67 2.13
CA HIS A 116 29.81 -11.34 1.84
C HIS A 116 30.51 -10.85 3.10
#